data_AF-A0A125W5T2-F1
#
_entry.id   AF-A0A125W5T2-F1
#
_cell.length_a   1.000
_cell.length_b   1.000
_cell.length_c   1.000
_cell.angle_alpha   90.00
_cell.angle_beta   90.00
_cell.angle_gamma   90.00
#
_symmetry.space_group_name_H-M   'P 1'
#
loop_
_entity.id
_entity.type
_entity.pdbx_description
1 polymer ?
#
loop_
_entity_poly.entity_id
_entity_poly.type
_entity_poly.pdbx_seq_one_letter_code
_entity_poly.pdbx_strand_id
1 'polypeptide(L)'
;MKTIYKVLYPVGYEPQEVSDTYNVALPYVEEKPLEGLANEQSQFFNFSERKWEEAVTQDYSKKLNLLENLSAVLEADNTALKQANEKLAAKAESLAQINSKTMLTSLQNSKEIDAIKEQIGGAK
;
A
#
# COMPACT_ATOMS: atom_id res chain seq x y z
N MET A 1 -41.13 37.79 -6.75
CA MET A 1 -40.25 36.83 -7.43
C MET A 1 -39.54 36.05 -6.35
N LYS A 2 -39.45 34.73 -6.49
CA LYS A 2 -38.76 33.83 -5.56
C LYS A 2 -37.67 33.04 -6.28
N THR A 3 -36.63 32.67 -5.55
CA THR A 3 -35.56 31.81 -6.05
C THR A 3 -35.85 30.36 -5.67
N ILE A 4 -35.74 29.46 -6.63
CA ILE A 4 -35.81 28.01 -6.43
C ILE A 4 -34.48 27.38 -6.84
N TYR A 5 -34.18 26.21 -6.30
CA TYR A 5 -32.91 25.52 -6.52
C TYR A 5 -33.19 24.16 -7.13
N LYS A 6 -32.67 23.92 -8.34
CA LYS A 6 -32.69 22.60 -8.95
C LYS A 6 -31.63 21.74 -8.27
N VAL A 7 -32.05 20.63 -7.68
CA VAL A 7 -31.13 19.67 -7.07
C VAL A 7 -30.38 18.92 -8.16
N LEU A 8 -29.04 19.02 -8.16
CA LEU A 8 -28.17 18.23 -9.04
C LEU A 8 -27.79 16.94 -8.31
N TYR A 9 -27.97 15.80 -8.95
CA TYR A 9 -27.60 14.51 -8.39
C TYR A 9 -26.20 14.09 -8.87
N PRO A 10 -25.29 13.64 -7.98
CA PRO A 10 -25.48 13.44 -6.54
C PRO A 10 -25.23 14.68 -5.66
N VAL A 11 -24.59 15.72 -6.21
CA VAL A 11 -24.09 16.89 -5.46
C VAL A 11 -24.28 18.15 -6.31
N GLY A 12 -24.67 19.26 -5.68
CA GLY A 12 -24.77 20.58 -6.29
C GLY A 12 -26.20 21.08 -6.51
N TYR A 13 -26.30 22.32 -6.99
CA TYR A 13 -27.57 22.97 -7.31
C TYR A 13 -27.43 24.03 -8.40
N GLU A 14 -28.56 24.33 -9.05
CA GLU A 14 -28.69 25.42 -10.01
C GLU A 14 -29.83 26.37 -9.58
N PRO A 15 -29.55 27.65 -9.29
CA PRO A 15 -30.58 28.61 -8.88
C PRO A 15 -31.40 29.12 -10.07
N GLN A 16 -32.70 29.33 -9.86
CA GLN A 16 -33.60 29.87 -10.86
C GLN A 16 -34.59 30.84 -10.22
N GLU A 17 -34.82 32.00 -10.86
CA GLU A 17 -35.86 32.93 -10.43
C GLU A 17 -37.19 32.61 -11.11
N VAL A 18 -38.26 32.59 -10.30
CA VAL A 18 -39.62 32.30 -10.75
C VAL A 18 -40.62 33.25 -10.09
N SER A 19 -41.84 33.29 -10.63
CA SER A 19 -42.97 33.99 -9.99
C SER A 19 -43.25 33.43 -8.60
N ASP A 20 -43.71 34.27 -7.68
CA ASP A 20 -44.09 33.85 -6.32
C ASP A 20 -45.21 32.79 -6.33
N THR A 21 -46.05 32.83 -7.36
CA THR A 21 -47.15 31.89 -7.60
C THR A 21 -46.73 30.58 -8.27
N TYR A 22 -45.45 30.43 -8.63
CA TYR A 22 -44.95 29.22 -9.29
C TYR A 22 -45.04 28.01 -8.35
N ASN A 23 -45.63 26.92 -8.84
CA ASN A 23 -45.73 25.66 -8.10
C ASN A 23 -44.42 24.87 -8.21
N VAL A 24 -43.72 24.70 -7.09
CA VAL A 24 -42.41 24.02 -7.04
C VAL A 24 -42.61 22.52 -6.98
N ALA A 25 -41.96 21.80 -7.88
CA ALA A 25 -41.96 20.34 -7.94
C ALA A 25 -40.55 19.82 -8.22
N LEU A 26 -40.30 18.55 -7.89
CA LEU A 26 -39.01 17.90 -8.16
C LEU A 26 -38.64 18.03 -9.66
N PRO A 27 -37.37 18.32 -9.97
CA PRO A 27 -36.20 18.32 -9.09
C PRO A 27 -35.90 19.66 -8.38
N TYR A 28 -36.86 20.58 -8.28
CA TYR A 28 -36.66 21.90 -7.65
C TYR A 28 -37.09 21.91 -6.18
N VAL A 29 -36.39 22.70 -5.36
CA VAL A 29 -36.64 22.94 -3.94
C VAL A 29 -36.58 24.44 -3.64
N GLU A 30 -37.25 24.90 -2.58
CA GLU A 30 -37.25 26.32 -2.15
C GLU A 30 -36.23 26.58 -1.04
N GLU A 31 -35.83 25.52 -0.36
CA GLU A 31 -34.88 25.52 0.74
C GLU A 31 -33.52 26.01 0.24
N LYS A 32 -33.00 27.05 0.91
CA LYS A 32 -31.76 27.72 0.52
C LYS A 32 -30.54 26.82 0.76
N PRO A 33 -29.61 26.69 -0.20
CA PRO A 33 -28.33 26.01 -0.04
C PRO A 33 -27.49 26.55 1.13
N LEU A 34 -26.62 25.70 1.67
CA LEU A 34 -25.63 26.08 2.68
C LEU A 34 -24.68 27.15 2.13
N GLU A 35 -24.40 28.17 2.94
CA GLU A 35 -23.47 29.27 2.61
C GLU A 35 -22.15 29.11 3.39
N GLY A 36 -21.06 29.65 2.86
CA GLY A 36 -19.76 29.64 3.54
C GLY A 36 -18.96 28.34 3.40
N LEU A 37 -19.38 27.42 2.52
CA LEU A 37 -18.59 26.25 2.14
C LEU A 37 -17.37 26.68 1.30
N ALA A 38 -16.26 25.94 1.40
CA ALA A 38 -15.08 26.17 0.55
C ALA A 38 -15.40 26.01 -0.94
N ASN A 39 -16.37 25.15 -1.26
CA ASN A 39 -17.01 25.05 -2.56
C ASN A 39 -18.53 25.03 -2.33
N GLU A 40 -19.24 26.06 -2.78
CA GLU A 40 -20.70 26.18 -2.62
C GLU A 40 -21.46 24.99 -3.23
N GLN A 41 -20.90 24.34 -4.24
CA GLN A 41 -21.52 23.17 -4.86
C GLN A 41 -21.30 21.87 -4.08
N SER A 42 -20.42 21.83 -3.07
CA SER A 42 -20.15 20.64 -2.26
C SER A 42 -21.26 20.37 -1.23
N GLN A 43 -22.48 20.20 -1.70
CA GLN A 43 -23.66 19.88 -0.89
C GLN A 43 -24.68 19.08 -1.67
N PHE A 44 -25.50 18.30 -0.99
CA PHE A 44 -26.62 17.56 -1.57
C PHE A 44 -27.90 17.86 -0.80
N PHE A 45 -29.04 17.67 -1.46
CA PHE A 45 -30.33 17.85 -0.80
C PHE A 45 -30.82 16.54 -0.19
N ASN A 46 -30.97 16.52 1.14
CA ASN A 46 -31.57 15.39 1.85
C ASN A 46 -33.10 15.52 1.78
N PHE A 47 -33.74 14.73 0.91
CA PHE A 47 -35.19 14.77 0.72
C PHE A 47 -36.00 14.29 1.94
N SER A 48 -35.42 13.45 2.79
CA SER A 48 -36.08 12.98 4.02
C SER A 48 -36.13 14.08 5.07
N GLU A 49 -35.03 14.85 5.18
CA GLU A 49 -34.86 15.92 6.17
C GLU A 49 -35.25 17.31 5.63
N ARG A 50 -35.53 17.41 4.32
CA ARG A 50 -35.83 18.64 3.58
C ARG A 50 -34.80 19.75 3.85
N LYS A 51 -33.52 19.42 3.75
CA LYS A 51 -32.42 20.37 3.99
C LYS A 51 -31.20 20.05 3.13
N TRP A 52 -30.36 21.05 2.93
CA TRP A 52 -29.04 20.89 2.33
C TRP A 52 -28.04 20.39 3.35
N GLU A 53 -27.22 19.43 2.94
CA GLU A 53 -26.14 18.85 3.74
C GLU A 53 -24.82 18.95 2.99
N GLU A 54 -23.74 19.29 3.69
CA GLU A 54 -22.40 19.36 3.10
C GLU A 54 -21.97 17.98 2.59
N ALA A 55 -21.52 17.93 1.35
CA ALA A 55 -20.99 16.73 0.73
C ALA A 55 -19.56 16.49 1.26
N VAL A 56 -19.45 15.67 2.30
CA VAL A 56 -18.15 15.25 2.82
C VAL A 56 -17.58 14.16 1.91
N THR A 57 -16.85 14.54 0.86
CA THR A 57 -16.00 13.59 0.14
C THR A 57 -14.74 13.32 0.95
N GLN A 58 -14.54 12.08 1.42
CA GLN A 58 -13.28 11.69 2.03
C GLN A 58 -12.14 11.89 1.00
N ASP A 59 -11.10 12.62 1.39
CA ASP A 59 -9.89 12.77 0.58
C ASP A 59 -9.10 11.44 0.56
N TYR A 60 -9.46 10.56 -0.36
CA TYR A 60 -8.80 9.27 -0.56
C TYR A 60 -7.37 9.41 -1.09
N SER A 61 -7.00 10.59 -1.61
CA SER A 61 -5.67 10.84 -2.19
C SER A 61 -4.56 10.64 -1.15
N LYS A 62 -4.81 11.05 0.10
CA LYS A 62 -3.86 10.84 1.22
C LYS A 62 -3.68 9.36 1.56
N LYS A 63 -4.78 8.59 1.59
CA LYS A 63 -4.74 7.15 1.85
C LYS A 63 -4.04 6.41 0.70
N LEU A 64 -4.33 6.81 -0.54
CA LEU A 64 -3.68 6.27 -1.73
C LEU A 64 -2.18 6.55 -1.71
N ASN A 65 -1.79 7.79 -1.45
CA ASN A 65 -0.37 8.17 -1.37
C ASN A 65 0.37 7.42 -0.25
N LEU A 66 -0.27 7.23 0.92
CA LEU A 66 0.30 6.39 1.98
C LEU A 66 0.51 4.94 1.53
N LEU A 67 -0.47 4.36 0.82
CA LEU A 67 -0.36 2.99 0.30
C LEU A 67 0.74 2.86 -0.75
N GLU A 68 0.88 3.83 -1.65
CA GLU A 68 1.94 3.87 -2.65
C GLU A 68 3.33 3.93 -1.99
N ASN A 69 3.50 4.81 -1.00
CA ASN A 69 4.75 4.93 -0.25
C ASN A 69 5.09 3.64 0.51
N LEU A 70 4.11 3.02 1.21
CA LEU A 70 4.32 1.76 1.90
C LEU A 70 4.68 0.63 0.93
N SER A 71 4.03 0.57 -0.24
CA SER A 71 4.34 -0.42 -1.27
C SER A 71 5.77 -0.28 -1.78
N ALA A 72 6.22 0.95 -2.07
CA ALA A 72 7.57 1.22 -2.53
C ALA A 72 8.64 0.82 -1.50
N VAL A 73 8.40 1.11 -0.21
CA VAL A 73 9.30 0.68 0.87
C VAL A 73 9.35 -0.84 0.98
N LEU A 74 8.19 -1.51 0.96
CA LEU A 74 8.12 -2.97 1.05
C LEU A 74 8.81 -3.67 -0.13
N GLU A 75 8.70 -3.12 -1.34
CA GLU A 75 9.41 -3.64 -2.53
C GLU A 75 10.93 -3.52 -2.39
N ALA A 76 11.41 -2.39 -1.88
CA ALA A 76 12.84 -2.17 -1.63
C ALA A 76 13.38 -3.15 -0.57
N ASP A 77 12.67 -3.29 0.56
CA ASP A 77 13.05 -4.21 1.64
C ASP A 77 13.03 -5.67 1.19
N ASN A 78 12.01 -6.07 0.43
CA ASN A 78 11.91 -7.43 -0.11
C ASN A 78 13.05 -7.74 -1.10
N THR A 79 13.43 -6.76 -1.93
CA THR A 79 14.58 -6.89 -2.83
C THR A 79 15.89 -7.06 -2.04
N ALA A 80 16.11 -6.25 -0.99
CA ALA A 80 17.28 -6.38 -0.13
C ALA A 80 17.33 -7.75 0.58
N LEU A 81 16.19 -8.24 1.07
CA LEU A 81 16.09 -9.55 1.72
C LEU A 81 16.40 -10.70 0.75
N LYS A 82 15.89 -10.65 -0.49
CA LYS A 82 16.22 -11.66 -1.51
C LYS A 82 17.72 -11.71 -1.80
N GLN A 83 18.35 -10.54 -1.98
CA GLN A 83 19.80 -10.46 -2.21
C GLN A 83 20.61 -10.98 -1.00
N ALA A 84 20.16 -10.69 0.22
CA ALA A 84 20.80 -11.22 1.43
C ALA A 84 20.69 -12.75 1.50
N ASN A 85 19.52 -13.31 1.17
CA ASN A 85 19.30 -14.76 1.12
C ASN A 85 20.15 -15.45 0.06
N GLU A 86 20.27 -14.88 -1.15
CA GLU A 86 21.14 -15.41 -2.20
C GLU A 86 22.60 -15.44 -1.75
N LYS A 87 23.08 -14.37 -1.10
CA LYS A 87 24.44 -14.31 -0.52
C LYS A 87 24.64 -15.36 0.57
N LEU A 88 23.65 -15.57 1.43
CA LEU A 88 23.71 -16.59 2.48
C LEU A 88 23.74 -18.00 1.90
N ALA A 89 22.91 -18.29 0.88
CA ALA A 89 22.91 -19.56 0.19
C ALA A 89 24.26 -19.86 -0.48
N ALA A 90 24.85 -18.87 -1.16
CA ALA A 90 26.18 -19.00 -1.76
C ALA A 90 27.28 -19.26 -0.71
N LYS A 91 27.21 -18.59 0.45
CA LYS A 91 28.13 -18.85 1.56
C LYS A 91 27.96 -20.25 2.15
N ALA A 92 26.72 -20.71 2.32
CA ALA A 92 26.43 -22.04 2.85
C ALA A 92 26.98 -23.13 1.92
N GLU A 93 26.78 -22.98 0.61
CA GLU A 93 27.34 -23.89 -0.41
C GLU A 93 28.88 -23.89 -0.38
N SER A 94 29.51 -22.71 -0.33
CA SER A 94 30.97 -22.61 -0.23
C SER A 94 31.52 -23.29 1.03
N LEU A 95 30.84 -23.12 2.18
CA LEU A 95 31.22 -23.80 3.43
C LEU A 95 31.06 -25.31 3.33
N ALA A 96 29.99 -25.81 2.69
CA ALA A 96 29.79 -27.24 2.48
C ALA A 96 30.92 -27.85 1.61
N GLN A 97 31.33 -27.14 0.55
CA GLN A 97 32.45 -27.54 -0.30
C GLN A 97 33.79 -27.54 0.46
N ILE A 98 34.07 -26.49 1.24
CA ILE A 98 35.28 -26.42 2.06
C ILE A 98 35.30 -27.55 3.08
N ASN A 99 34.20 -27.81 3.78
CA ASN A 99 34.10 -28.89 4.75
C ASN A 99 34.36 -30.25 4.11
N SER A 100 33.77 -30.50 2.93
CA SER A 100 33.99 -31.74 2.18
C SER A 100 35.46 -31.91 1.79
N LYS A 101 36.10 -30.84 1.29
CA LYS A 101 37.53 -30.85 0.94
C LYS A 101 38.42 -31.09 2.16
N THR A 102 38.14 -30.43 3.27
CA THR A 102 38.88 -30.60 4.53
C THR A 102 38.75 -32.03 5.05
N MET A 103 37.56 -32.63 5.01
CA MET A 103 37.37 -34.04 5.39
C MET A 103 38.19 -34.98 4.50
N LEU A 104 38.18 -34.77 3.18
CA LEU A 104 38.98 -35.57 2.24
C LEU A 104 40.48 -35.45 2.51
N THR A 105 40.99 -34.23 2.68
CA THR A 105 42.40 -34.00 3.02
C THR A 105 42.77 -34.60 4.37
N SER A 106 41.89 -34.49 5.38
CA SER A 106 42.12 -35.12 6.68
C SER A 106 42.22 -36.64 6.57
N LEU A 107 41.36 -37.28 5.76
CA LEU A 107 41.41 -38.72 5.52
C LEU A 107 42.69 -39.14 4.78
N GLN A 108 43.13 -38.34 3.81
CA GLN A 108 44.39 -38.56 3.09
C GLN A 108 45.59 -38.45 4.05
N ASN A 109 45.66 -37.38 4.84
CA ASN A 109 46.72 -37.18 5.83
C ASN A 109 46.77 -38.34 6.84
N SER A 110 45.62 -38.81 7.34
CA SER A 110 45.59 -39.97 8.25
C SER A 110 46.19 -41.22 7.61
N LYS A 111 45.85 -41.51 6.35
CA LYS A 111 46.42 -42.65 5.61
C LYS A 111 47.92 -42.51 5.40
N GLU A 112 48.39 -41.32 5.03
CA GLU A 112 49.82 -41.04 4.86
C GLU A 112 50.60 -41.20 6.16
N ILE A 113 50.04 -40.72 7.28
CA ILE A 113 50.62 -40.89 8.61
C ILE A 113 50.75 -42.38 8.96
N ASP A 114 49.71 -43.18 8.70
CA ASP A 114 49.75 -44.61 9.00
C ASP A 114 50.77 -45.34 8.12
N ALA A 115 50.86 -45.01 6.83
CA ALA A 115 51.89 -45.55 5.94
C ALA A 115 53.32 -45.19 6.38
N ILE A 116 53.55 -43.97 6.85
CA ILE A 116 54.85 -43.54 7.39
C ILE A 116 55.20 -44.32 8.66
N LYS A 117 54.23 -44.50 9.58
CA LYS A 117 54.45 -45.29 10.82
C LYS A 117 54.87 -46.72 10.51
N GLU A 118 54.29 -47.36 9.49
CA GLU A 118 54.69 -48.69 9.05
C GLU A 118 56.13 -48.69 8.51
N GLN A 119 56.52 -47.70 7.70
CA GLN A 119 57.85 -47.61 7.09
C GLN A 119 58.99 -47.37 8.11
N ILE A 120 58.73 -46.59 9.16
CA ILE A 120 59.73 -46.30 10.20
C ILE A 120 59.79 -47.37 11.30
N GLY A 121 59.10 -48.51 11.11
CA GLY A 121 59.09 -49.62 12.07
C GLY A 121 58.37 -49.30 13.37
N GLY A 122 57.25 -48.57 13.30
CA GLY A 122 56.49 -48.01 14.42
C GLY A 122 56.55 -48.83 15.70
N ALA A 123 56.96 -48.15 16.79
CA ALA A 123 57.26 -48.69 18.11
C ALA A 123 56.42 -49.93 18.48
N LYS A 124 57.09 -51.09 18.60
CA LYS A 124 56.64 -52.17 19.49
C LYS A 124 56.89 -51.78 20.93
#